data_AF-A0A974XMR7-F1
#
_entry.id   AF-A0A974XMR7-F1
#
_cell.length_a   1.000
_cell.length_b   1.000
_cell.length_c   1.000
_cell.angle_alpha   90.00
_cell.angle_beta   90.00
_cell.angle_gamma   90.00
#
_symmetry.space_group_name_H-M   'P 1'
#
loop_
_entity.id
_entity.type
_entity.pdbx_description
1 polymer ?
#
loop_
_entity_poly.entity_id
_entity_poly.type
_entity_poly.pdbx_seq_one_letter_code
_entity_poly.pdbx_strand_id
1 'polypeptide(L)'
;MTDNSTLEQQIAELSAMMSGENQEESNFLASYSKPFQILDKQIAAWNAFISSDSLYVGHEDATLFAFLTSEYYLSYILKSTELEQLRYYYIAQRISDLFWQHNRAHRGKDSPGYPGHFGCRVRLRDKKLEMFWFYNEFKQKKGTVGFNVISHYLPRECGYCYSKTTFSRAQDWEKPVIEIVENSFAVIRRANANLIRIRQLCRWNDNNLYQMAGRIQEFKEGNPLI
;
A
#
# COMPACT_ATOMS: atom_id res chain seq x y z
N MET A 1 20.18 -14.33 14.59
CA MET A 1 18.97 -14.23 15.42
C MET A 1 18.43 -12.82 15.26
N THR A 2 17.43 -12.64 14.41
CA THR A 2 16.71 -11.36 14.29
C THR A 2 15.86 -11.18 15.54
N ASP A 3 16.02 -10.03 16.20
CA ASP A 3 15.30 -9.67 17.41
C ASP A 3 13.80 -9.48 17.10
N ASN A 4 13.04 -10.57 17.22
CA ASN A 4 11.58 -10.60 17.01
C ASN A 4 10.83 -9.74 18.06
N SER A 5 11.50 -9.27 19.11
CA SER A 5 10.86 -8.55 20.21
C SER A 5 10.27 -7.20 19.79
N THR A 6 10.89 -6.50 18.84
CA THR A 6 10.47 -5.16 18.41
C THR A 6 9.24 -5.22 17.50
N LEU A 7 9.12 -6.26 16.68
CA LEU A 7 7.99 -6.46 15.77
C LEU A 7 6.76 -6.96 16.53
N GLU A 8 6.95 -7.85 17.51
CA GLU A 8 5.87 -8.32 18.39
C GLU A 8 5.36 -7.20 19.30
N GLN A 9 6.23 -6.34 19.83
CA GLN A 9 5.81 -5.13 20.56
C GLN A 9 5.01 -4.18 19.68
N GLN A 10 5.47 -3.90 18.46
CA GLN A 10 4.73 -3.03 17.54
C GLN A 10 3.36 -3.60 17.16
N ILE A 11 3.21 -4.92 17.03
CA ILE A 11 1.92 -5.59 16.76
C ILE A 11 1.00 -5.52 17.98
N ALA A 12 1.53 -5.72 19.19
CA ALA A 12 0.78 -5.63 20.43
C ALA A 12 0.27 -4.20 20.70
N GLU A 13 1.12 -3.19 20.51
CA GLU A 13 0.77 -1.77 20.62
C GLU A 13 -0.28 -1.36 19.58
N LEU A 14 -0.13 -1.79 18.32
CA LEU A 14 -1.12 -1.51 17.28
C LEU A 14 -2.48 -2.18 17.57
N SER A 15 -2.46 -3.35 18.23
CA SER A 15 -3.67 -4.05 18.68
C SER A 15 -4.35 -3.36 19.86
N ALA A 16 -3.59 -2.86 20.83
CA ALA A 16 -4.08 -2.09 21.98
C ALA A 16 -4.71 -0.75 21.57
N MET A 17 -4.13 -0.07 20.58
CA MET A 17 -4.69 1.16 20.04
C MET A 17 -6.00 0.97 19.27
N MET A 18 -6.16 -0.14 18.55
CA MET A 18 -7.45 -0.48 17.92
C MET A 18 -8.55 -0.74 18.97
N SER A 19 -8.21 -1.00 20.23
CA SER A 19 -9.15 -1.13 21.34
C SER A 19 -9.49 0.17 22.10
N GLY A 20 -8.81 1.30 21.81
CA GLY A 20 -9.28 2.64 22.20
C GLY A 20 -8.91 3.15 23.60
N GLU A 21 -7.65 3.03 24.04
CA GLU A 21 -7.15 3.71 25.25
C GLU A 21 -6.34 4.98 24.90
N ASN A 22 -6.87 6.16 25.29
CA ASN A 22 -6.41 7.50 24.87
C ASN A 22 -5.07 7.99 25.48
N GLN A 23 -4.34 7.17 26.25
CA GLN A 23 -3.10 7.59 26.92
C GLN A 23 -1.82 7.12 26.18
N GLU A 24 -1.96 6.34 25.10
CA GLU A 24 -0.86 5.70 24.36
C GLU A 24 -0.34 6.50 23.14
N GLU A 25 -1.06 7.52 22.65
CA GLU A 25 -0.70 8.23 21.40
C GLU A 25 0.67 8.94 21.46
N SER A 26 1.07 9.50 22.62
CA SER A 26 2.34 10.23 22.75
C SER A 26 3.56 9.30 22.73
N ASN A 27 3.49 8.16 23.44
CA ASN A 27 4.54 7.14 23.41
C ASN A 27 4.61 6.45 22.03
N PHE A 28 3.47 6.31 21.36
CA PHE A 28 3.37 5.76 20.02
C PHE A 28 4.02 6.67 18.97
N LEU A 29 3.76 7.97 18.95
CA LEU A 29 4.44 8.91 18.04
C LEU A 29 5.96 8.93 18.24
N ALA A 30 6.42 8.79 19.49
CA ALA A 30 7.85 8.64 19.80
C ALA A 30 8.43 7.32 19.27
N SER A 31 7.64 6.25 19.16
CA SER A 31 8.07 4.98 18.56
C SER A 31 8.34 5.10 17.05
N TYR A 32 7.58 5.94 16.33
CA TYR A 32 7.78 6.18 14.88
C TYR A 32 9.01 7.01 14.56
N SER A 33 9.53 7.79 15.51
CA SER A 33 10.73 8.60 15.29
C SER A 33 12.03 7.81 15.45
N LYS A 34 12.02 6.74 16.26
CA LYS A 34 13.20 5.89 16.52
C LYS A 34 13.84 5.31 15.25
N PRO A 35 13.09 4.75 14.26
CA PRO A 35 13.69 4.26 13.03
C PRO A 35 14.45 5.34 12.25
N PHE A 36 13.93 6.57 12.20
CA PHE A 36 14.59 7.69 11.52
C PHE A 36 15.88 8.13 12.24
N GLN A 37 15.86 8.16 13.57
CA GLN A 37 17.06 8.44 14.37
C GLN A 37 18.16 7.37 14.16
N ILE A 38 17.77 6.10 13.99
CA ILE A 38 18.71 5.03 13.68
C ILE A 38 19.32 5.24 12.29
N LEU A 39 18.50 5.60 11.29
CA LEU A 39 18.99 5.92 9.95
C LEU A 39 19.96 7.11 9.96
N ASP A 40 19.66 8.17 10.70
CA ASP A 40 20.55 9.34 10.83
C ASP A 40 21.92 8.94 11.40
N LYS A 41 21.94 8.06 12.41
CA LYS A 41 23.20 7.52 12.98
C LYS A 41 23.97 6.69 11.97
N GLN A 42 23.29 5.86 11.17
CA GLN A 42 23.93 5.06 10.12
C GLN A 42 24.54 5.96 9.03
N ILE A 43 23.82 7.00 8.61
CA ILE A 43 24.32 7.99 7.64
C ILE A 43 25.56 8.70 8.20
N ALA A 44 25.52 9.16 9.45
CA ALA A 44 26.66 9.80 10.10
C ALA A 44 27.89 8.88 10.19
N ALA A 45 27.67 7.60 10.53
CA ALA A 45 28.74 6.61 10.58
C ALA A 45 29.38 6.36 9.20
N TRP A 46 28.57 6.21 8.14
CA TRP A 46 29.08 6.08 6.77
C TRP A 46 29.83 7.32 6.29
N ASN A 47 29.34 8.52 6.60
CA ASN A 47 30.03 9.76 6.25
C ASN A 47 31.39 9.87 6.94
N ALA A 48 31.46 9.51 8.23
CA ALA A 48 32.71 9.48 8.98
C ALA A 48 33.69 8.44 8.41
N PHE A 49 33.18 7.26 8.07
CA PHE A 49 33.95 6.19 7.44
C PHE A 49 34.55 6.62 6.10
N ILE A 50 33.74 7.17 5.19
CA ILE A 50 34.16 7.63 3.86
C ILE A 50 35.18 8.77 3.96
N SER A 51 35.04 9.64 4.96
CA SER A 51 35.95 10.78 5.17
C SER A 51 37.25 10.41 5.88
N SER A 52 37.39 9.18 6.38
CA SER A 52 38.59 8.75 7.09
C SER A 52 39.63 8.18 6.12
N ASP A 53 40.80 8.81 6.03
CA ASP A 53 41.99 8.29 5.31
C ASP A 53 42.71 7.17 6.12
N SER A 54 41.99 6.46 6.98
CA SER A 54 42.58 5.50 7.92
C SER A 54 42.99 4.21 7.20
N LEU A 55 44.31 3.98 7.13
CA LEU A 55 44.94 2.72 6.69
C LEU A 55 44.54 1.47 7.51
N TYR A 56 43.83 1.65 8.64
CA TYR A 56 43.39 0.55 9.51
C TYR A 56 42.00 0.01 9.18
N VAL A 57 41.37 0.53 8.13
CA VAL A 57 40.07 0.05 7.67
C VAL A 57 40.25 -1.11 6.70
N GLY A 58 39.76 -2.29 7.05
CA GLY A 58 39.65 -3.42 6.14
C GLY A 58 38.66 -3.12 5.02
N HIS A 59 39.14 -2.57 3.90
CA HIS A 59 38.28 -2.16 2.78
C HIS A 59 37.51 -3.32 2.15
N GLU A 60 38.02 -4.55 2.24
CA GLU A 60 37.30 -5.74 1.78
C GLU A 60 36.07 -6.04 2.65
N ASP A 61 36.24 -6.06 3.97
CA ASP A 61 35.14 -6.25 4.92
C ASP A 61 34.11 -5.13 4.81
N ALA A 62 34.56 -3.89 4.63
CA ALA A 62 33.67 -2.75 4.43
C ALA A 62 32.88 -2.84 3.12
N THR A 63 33.50 -3.35 2.05
CA THR A 63 32.83 -3.58 0.76
C THR A 63 31.77 -4.67 0.89
N LEU A 64 32.09 -5.78 1.55
CA LEU A 64 31.14 -6.85 1.83
C LEU A 64 29.97 -6.34 2.69
N PHE A 65 30.27 -5.56 3.73
CA PHE A 65 29.26 -4.95 4.59
C PHE A 65 28.35 -3.98 3.83
N ALA A 66 28.89 -3.19 2.88
CA ALA A 66 28.11 -2.28 2.04
C ALA A 66 27.13 -3.06 1.13
N PHE A 67 27.58 -4.15 0.50
CA PHE A 67 26.69 -5.01 -0.31
C PHE A 67 25.59 -5.63 0.54
N LEU A 68 25.97 -6.25 1.66
CA LEU A 68 25.02 -6.91 2.57
C LEU A 68 23.96 -5.92 3.10
N THR A 69 24.37 -4.75 3.55
CA THR A 69 23.43 -3.73 4.05
C THR A 69 22.55 -3.13 2.95
N SER A 70 23.04 -3.06 1.70
CA SER A 70 22.25 -2.66 0.54
C SER A 70 21.15 -3.68 0.20
N GLU A 71 21.45 -4.97 0.26
CA GLU A 71 20.45 -6.05 0.07
C GLU A 71 19.37 -6.01 1.15
N TYR A 72 19.76 -5.83 2.42
CA TYR A 72 18.81 -5.65 3.52
C TYR A 72 17.92 -4.43 3.33
N TYR A 73 18.48 -3.31 2.84
CA TYR A 73 17.71 -2.11 2.56
C TYR A 73 16.65 -2.33 1.48
N LEU A 74 17.00 -2.99 0.36
CA LEU A 74 16.05 -3.31 -0.69
C LEU A 74 14.93 -4.24 -0.19
N SER A 75 15.29 -5.25 0.60
CA SER A 75 14.34 -6.16 1.24
C SER A 75 13.39 -5.43 2.19
N TYR A 76 13.91 -4.49 2.97
CA TYR A 76 13.12 -3.64 3.87
C TYR A 76 12.12 -2.77 3.11
N ILE A 77 12.54 -2.12 2.01
CA ILE A 77 11.62 -1.33 1.18
C ILE A 77 10.51 -2.21 0.61
N LEU A 78 10.86 -3.39 0.06
CA LEU A 78 9.88 -4.32 -0.49
C LEU A 78 8.81 -4.67 0.56
N LYS A 79 9.22 -5.02 1.78
CA LYS A 79 8.30 -5.29 2.89
C LYS A 79 7.48 -4.07 3.31
N SER A 80 8.11 -2.90 3.35
CA SER A 80 7.42 -1.64 3.66
C SER A 80 6.32 -1.32 2.64
N THR A 81 6.55 -1.60 1.34
CA THR A 81 5.48 -1.44 0.33
C THR A 81 4.36 -2.47 0.46
N GLU A 82 4.61 -3.65 1.02
CA GLU A 82 3.55 -4.64 1.33
C GLU A 82 2.66 -4.13 2.45
N LEU A 83 3.26 -3.61 3.52
CA LEU A 83 2.54 -2.98 4.64
C LEU A 83 1.71 -1.78 4.17
N GLU A 84 2.29 -0.90 3.37
CA GLU A 84 1.58 0.30 2.91
C GLU A 84 0.38 -0.05 2.01
N GLN A 85 0.47 -1.12 1.22
CA GLN A 85 -0.66 -1.61 0.44
C GLN A 85 -1.81 -2.13 1.33
N LEU A 86 -1.50 -2.74 2.48
CA LEU A 86 -2.52 -3.14 3.46
C LEU A 86 -3.22 -1.93 4.08
N ARG A 87 -2.47 -0.87 4.39
CA ARG A 87 -3.04 0.40 4.88
C ARG A 87 -3.95 1.05 3.83
N TYR A 88 -3.53 1.05 2.56
CA TYR A 88 -4.36 1.54 1.45
C TYR A 88 -5.63 0.71 1.30
N TYR A 89 -5.54 -0.62 1.42
CA TYR A 89 -6.72 -1.49 1.41
C TYR A 89 -7.70 -1.14 2.54
N TYR A 90 -7.21 -0.98 3.76
CA TYR A 90 -8.04 -0.62 4.92
C TYR A 90 -8.74 0.72 4.68
N ILE A 91 -8.01 1.77 4.29
CA ILE A 91 -8.57 3.10 4.00
C ILE A 91 -9.61 3.00 2.88
N ALA A 92 -9.30 2.28 1.79
CA ALA A 92 -10.24 2.09 0.68
C ALA A 92 -11.50 1.35 1.13
N GLN A 93 -11.41 0.34 2.00
CA GLN A 93 -12.58 -0.31 2.58
C GLN A 93 -13.45 0.67 3.36
N ARG A 94 -12.87 1.53 4.21
CA ARG A 94 -13.63 2.55 4.95
C ARG A 94 -14.36 3.53 4.03
N ILE A 95 -13.73 3.90 2.92
CA ILE A 95 -14.36 4.73 1.87
C ILE A 95 -15.50 3.97 1.18
N SER A 96 -15.34 2.67 0.91
CA SER A 96 -16.42 1.84 0.37
C SER A 96 -17.58 1.70 1.36
N ASP A 97 -17.29 1.53 2.65
CA ASP A 97 -18.29 1.47 3.71
C ASP A 97 -19.13 2.74 3.78
N LEU A 98 -18.51 3.92 3.59
CA LEU A 98 -19.22 5.19 3.50
C LEU A 98 -20.27 5.16 2.39
N PHE A 99 -19.90 4.73 1.17
CA PHE A 99 -20.88 4.55 0.08
C PHE A 99 -22.03 3.63 0.50
N TRP A 100 -21.70 2.49 1.12
CA TRP A 100 -22.71 1.51 1.52
C TRP A 100 -23.60 1.98 2.68
N GLN A 101 -23.11 2.86 3.56
CA GLN A 101 -23.93 3.51 4.58
C GLN A 101 -24.99 4.40 3.94
N HIS A 102 -24.60 5.28 3.02
CA HIS A 102 -25.55 6.10 2.26
C HIS A 102 -26.51 5.25 1.44
N ASN A 103 -26.01 4.22 0.75
CA ASN A 103 -26.85 3.30 -0.01
C ASN A 103 -27.91 2.65 0.88
N ARG A 104 -27.55 2.16 2.08
CA ARG A 104 -28.50 1.56 3.02
C ARG A 104 -29.52 2.57 3.56
N ALA A 105 -29.11 3.81 3.84
CA ALA A 105 -30.02 4.85 4.30
C ALA A 105 -31.12 5.19 3.27
N HIS A 106 -30.81 5.03 1.96
CA HIS A 106 -31.74 5.28 0.86
C HIS A 106 -32.42 3.99 0.34
N ARG A 107 -32.42 2.88 1.10
CA ARG A 107 -33.11 1.62 0.73
C ARG A 107 -34.60 1.57 1.10
N GLY A 108 -35.16 2.61 1.70
CA GLY A 108 -36.59 2.65 2.02
C GLY A 108 -37.43 2.78 0.74
N LYS A 109 -38.56 2.05 0.67
CA LYS A 109 -39.52 2.17 -0.45
C LYS A 109 -40.08 3.59 -0.60
N ASP A 110 -40.07 4.35 0.49
CA ASP A 110 -40.57 5.73 0.57
C ASP A 110 -39.49 6.77 0.24
N SER A 111 -38.27 6.34 -0.08
CA SER A 111 -37.17 7.23 -0.47
C SER A 111 -37.21 7.54 -1.97
N PRO A 112 -37.30 8.82 -2.39
CA PRO A 112 -37.16 9.21 -3.80
C PRO A 112 -35.83 8.70 -4.37
N GLY A 113 -35.87 8.07 -5.56
CA GLY A 113 -34.69 7.47 -6.19
C GLY A 113 -34.34 6.06 -5.69
N TYR A 114 -35.30 5.33 -5.10
CA TYR A 114 -35.15 3.92 -4.77
C TYR A 114 -35.34 3.00 -6.00
N PRO A 115 -34.52 1.95 -6.17
CA PRO A 115 -33.23 1.68 -5.50
C PRO A 115 -32.05 2.37 -6.20
N GLY A 116 -30.97 2.61 -5.45
CA GLY A 116 -29.68 3.00 -6.04
C GLY A 116 -29.14 1.92 -6.97
N HIS A 117 -28.58 2.34 -8.10
CA HIS A 117 -28.10 1.44 -9.13
C HIS A 117 -26.60 1.19 -9.07
N PHE A 118 -25.82 1.91 -8.28
CA PHE A 118 -24.38 1.71 -8.23
C PHE A 118 -23.96 0.97 -6.97
N GLY A 119 -22.86 0.23 -7.09
CA GLY A 119 -22.15 -0.37 -5.98
C GLY A 119 -20.65 -0.32 -6.24
N CYS A 120 -19.88 -0.30 -5.16
CA CYS A 120 -18.43 -0.35 -5.23
C CYS A 120 -17.87 -1.48 -4.37
N ARG A 121 -16.69 -1.95 -4.73
CA ARG A 121 -15.98 -2.99 -3.99
C ARG A 121 -14.49 -2.74 -4.00
N VAL A 122 -13.88 -3.05 -2.85
CA VAL A 122 -12.44 -3.08 -2.67
C VAL A 122 -12.02 -4.54 -2.49
N ARG A 123 -10.94 -4.92 -3.16
CA ARG A 123 -10.38 -6.28 -3.11
C ARG A 123 -8.87 -6.20 -3.01
N LEU A 124 -8.30 -7.00 -2.12
CA LEU A 124 -6.88 -7.30 -2.09
C LEU A 124 -6.71 -8.81 -2.25
N ARG A 125 -6.04 -9.24 -3.32
CA ARG A 125 -5.72 -10.65 -3.56
C ARG A 125 -4.36 -10.73 -4.23
N ASP A 126 -3.48 -11.62 -3.76
CA ASP A 126 -2.18 -11.87 -4.39
C ASP A 126 -1.37 -10.57 -4.64
N LYS A 127 -1.38 -9.66 -3.65
CA LYS A 127 -0.75 -8.31 -3.72
C LYS A 127 -1.32 -7.38 -4.81
N LYS A 128 -2.49 -7.72 -5.35
CA LYS A 128 -3.27 -6.90 -6.27
C LYS A 128 -4.40 -6.22 -5.51
N LEU A 129 -4.26 -4.91 -5.31
CA LEU A 129 -5.29 -4.03 -4.76
C LEU A 129 -6.16 -3.50 -5.91
N GLU A 130 -7.47 -3.74 -5.82
CA GLU A 130 -8.46 -3.31 -6.80
C GLU A 130 -9.60 -2.56 -6.10
N MET A 131 -9.99 -1.43 -6.66
CA MET A 131 -11.24 -0.74 -6.32
C MET A 131 -12.03 -0.52 -7.59
N PHE A 132 -13.24 -1.06 -7.65
CA PHE A 132 -14.06 -1.04 -8.85
C PHE A 132 -15.53 -0.78 -8.54
N TRP A 133 -16.24 -0.32 -9.56
CA TRP A 133 -17.67 -0.06 -9.53
C TRP A 133 -18.43 -1.13 -10.32
N PHE A 134 -19.69 -1.30 -9.98
CA PHE A 134 -20.63 -2.14 -10.69
C PHE A 134 -22.02 -1.49 -10.73
N TYR A 135 -22.77 -1.79 -11.77
CA TYR A 135 -24.16 -1.38 -11.95
C TYR A 135 -25.10 -2.50 -11.55
N ASN A 136 -26.04 -2.22 -10.67
CA ASN A 136 -27.07 -3.11 -10.15
C ASN A 136 -28.35 -2.94 -10.96
N GLU A 137 -28.70 -3.99 -11.69
CA GLU A 137 -29.96 -4.13 -12.38
C GLU A 137 -30.95 -4.88 -11.47
N PHE A 138 -32.13 -4.31 -11.27
CA PHE A 138 -33.18 -4.90 -10.43
C PHE A 138 -34.24 -5.54 -11.31
N LYS A 139 -34.30 -6.87 -11.33
CA LYS A 139 -35.30 -7.64 -12.09
C LYS A 139 -36.40 -8.13 -11.17
N GLN A 140 -37.65 -7.84 -11.50
CA GLN A 140 -38.78 -8.31 -10.71
C GLN A 140 -38.80 -9.85 -10.65
N LYS A 141 -38.97 -10.40 -9.45
CA LYS A 141 -39.12 -11.85 -9.26
C LYS A 141 -40.51 -12.26 -9.75
N LYS A 142 -40.57 -13.30 -10.60
CA LYS A 142 -41.85 -13.87 -11.05
C LYS A 142 -42.69 -14.31 -9.83
N GLY A 143 -43.93 -13.84 -9.75
CA GLY A 143 -44.89 -14.25 -8.71
C GLY A 143 -44.66 -13.69 -7.30
N THR A 144 -43.75 -12.74 -7.10
CA THR A 144 -43.54 -12.11 -5.78
C THR A 144 -43.34 -10.59 -5.89
N VAL A 145 -43.47 -9.89 -4.76
CA VAL A 145 -43.31 -8.42 -4.65
C VAL A 145 -41.82 -8.00 -4.58
N GLY A 146 -40.88 -8.93 -4.77
CA GLY A 146 -39.44 -8.71 -4.62
C GLY A 146 -38.67 -8.55 -5.93
N PHE A 147 -37.42 -8.09 -5.84
CA PHE A 147 -36.48 -8.00 -6.96
C PHE A 147 -35.28 -8.93 -6.76
N ASN A 148 -34.76 -9.46 -7.87
CA ASN A 148 -33.41 -10.01 -7.98
C ASN A 148 -32.46 -8.88 -8.38
N VAL A 149 -31.24 -8.90 -7.84
CA VAL A 149 -30.20 -7.94 -8.20
C VAL A 149 -29.16 -8.65 -9.06
N ILE A 150 -28.90 -8.12 -10.24
CA ILE A 150 -27.80 -8.54 -11.12
C ILE A 150 -26.77 -7.42 -11.14
N SER A 151 -25.54 -7.72 -10.70
CA SER A 151 -24.45 -6.76 -10.67
C SER A 151 -23.58 -6.90 -11.91
N HIS A 152 -23.47 -5.82 -12.68
CA HIS A 152 -22.69 -5.72 -13.91
C HIS A 152 -21.40 -4.96 -13.64
N TYR A 153 -20.25 -5.59 -13.86
CA TYR A 153 -18.95 -4.94 -13.69
C TYR A 153 -18.79 -3.75 -14.65
N LEU A 154 -18.31 -2.62 -14.13
CA LEU A 154 -18.04 -1.43 -14.95
C LEU A 154 -16.53 -1.38 -15.26
N PRO A 155 -16.13 -1.50 -16.54
CA PRO A 155 -14.75 -1.31 -16.93
C PRO A 155 -14.37 0.16 -16.81
N ARG A 156 -13.10 0.42 -16.46
CA ARG A 156 -12.51 1.76 -16.47
C ARG A 156 -11.77 1.95 -17.79
N GLU A 157 -12.08 3.02 -18.53
CA GLU A 157 -11.61 3.23 -19.90
C GLU A 157 -10.11 3.57 -19.99
N CYS A 158 -9.56 4.28 -19.00
CA CYS A 158 -8.12 4.42 -18.77
C CYS A 158 -7.83 5.15 -17.45
N GLY A 159 -6.57 5.12 -16.99
CA GLY A 159 -6.11 5.90 -15.85
C GLY A 159 -6.62 5.42 -14.47
N TYR A 160 -6.69 6.37 -13.53
CA TYR A 160 -7.00 6.11 -12.13
C TYR A 160 -8.45 6.43 -11.73
N CYS A 161 -9.22 7.08 -12.61
CA CYS A 161 -10.57 7.55 -12.31
C CYS A 161 -11.57 7.01 -13.36
N TYR A 162 -12.79 6.69 -12.95
CA TYR A 162 -13.90 6.45 -13.87
C TYR A 162 -14.40 7.78 -14.46
N SER A 163 -14.87 7.75 -15.71
CA SER A 163 -15.49 8.92 -16.32
C SER A 163 -16.78 9.30 -15.59
N LYS A 164 -17.10 10.60 -15.53
CA LYS A 164 -18.41 11.05 -15.03
C LYS A 164 -19.58 10.43 -15.80
N THR A 165 -19.38 10.16 -17.10
CA THR A 165 -20.39 9.52 -17.96
C THR A 165 -20.68 8.07 -17.58
N THR A 166 -19.74 7.37 -16.92
CA THR A 166 -19.95 6.02 -16.36
C THR A 166 -21.13 6.00 -15.38
N PHE A 167 -21.33 7.10 -14.65
CA PHE A 167 -22.37 7.24 -13.63
C PHE A 167 -23.60 8.03 -14.12
N SER A 168 -23.81 8.11 -15.43
CA SER A 168 -24.93 8.85 -16.03
C SER A 168 -26.32 8.41 -15.54
N ARG A 169 -26.46 7.14 -15.11
CA ARG A 169 -27.69 6.57 -14.55
C ARG A 169 -27.82 6.70 -13.03
N ALA A 170 -26.91 7.44 -12.39
CA ALA A 170 -26.91 7.59 -10.94
C ALA A 170 -28.09 8.45 -10.50
N GLN A 171 -28.73 8.04 -9.41
CA GLN A 171 -29.77 8.81 -8.74
C GLN A 171 -29.18 10.09 -8.14
N ASP A 172 -30.01 11.10 -7.87
CA ASP A 172 -29.53 12.40 -7.39
C ASP A 172 -28.78 12.29 -6.06
N TRP A 173 -29.20 11.39 -5.17
CA TRP A 173 -28.48 11.10 -3.94
C TRP A 173 -27.16 10.34 -4.17
N GLU A 174 -27.07 9.51 -5.23
CA GLU A 174 -25.87 8.73 -5.55
C GLU A 174 -24.75 9.63 -6.06
N LYS A 175 -25.07 10.64 -6.87
CA LYS A 175 -24.09 11.53 -7.51
C LYS A 175 -23.04 12.12 -6.54
N PRO A 176 -23.41 12.82 -5.45
CA PRO A 176 -22.42 13.40 -4.55
C PRO A 176 -21.60 12.34 -3.81
N VAL A 177 -22.19 11.20 -3.45
CA VAL A 177 -21.48 10.12 -2.75
C VAL A 177 -20.50 9.41 -3.68
N ILE A 178 -20.92 9.13 -4.93
CA ILE A 178 -20.07 8.57 -5.97
C ILE A 178 -18.87 9.48 -6.23
N GLU A 179 -19.09 10.79 -6.35
CA GLU A 179 -18.01 11.75 -6.60
C GLU A 179 -16.93 11.71 -5.51
N ILE A 180 -17.33 11.76 -4.23
CA ILE A 180 -16.38 11.70 -3.10
C ILE A 180 -15.62 10.36 -3.07
N VAL A 181 -16.35 9.26 -3.22
CA VAL A 181 -15.80 7.91 -3.14
C VAL A 181 -14.85 7.64 -4.30
N GLU A 182 -15.24 7.98 -5.52
CA GLU A 182 -14.42 7.75 -6.71
C GLU A 182 -13.19 8.66 -6.75
N ASN A 183 -13.30 9.92 -6.34
CA ASN A 183 -12.14 10.80 -6.22
C ASN A 183 -11.13 10.23 -5.21
N SER A 184 -11.62 9.72 -4.07
CA SER A 184 -10.76 9.11 -3.05
C SER A 184 -10.13 7.80 -3.54
N PHE A 185 -10.89 6.97 -4.25
CA PHE A 185 -10.36 5.78 -4.90
C PHE A 185 -9.31 6.12 -5.96
N ALA A 186 -9.49 7.17 -6.75
CA ALA A 186 -8.51 7.58 -7.75
C ALA A 186 -7.16 7.94 -7.13
N VAL A 187 -7.15 8.63 -5.99
CA VAL A 187 -5.93 8.93 -5.23
C VAL A 187 -5.23 7.64 -4.79
N ILE A 188 -5.97 6.71 -4.18
CA ILE A 188 -5.40 5.45 -3.69
C ILE A 188 -4.91 4.57 -4.87
N ARG A 189 -5.62 4.52 -6.00
CA ARG A 189 -5.18 3.77 -7.19
C ARG A 189 -3.85 4.34 -7.72
N ARG A 190 -3.68 5.66 -7.72
CA ARG A 190 -2.43 6.34 -8.10
C ARG A 190 -1.30 6.02 -7.12
N ALA A 191 -1.55 6.15 -5.81
CA ALA A 191 -0.58 5.83 -4.78
C ALA A 191 -0.13 4.34 -4.85
N ASN A 192 -1.07 3.41 -5.03
CA ASN A 192 -0.77 2.00 -5.20
C ASN A 192 0.04 1.73 -6.46
N ALA A 193 -0.21 2.42 -7.58
CA ALA A 193 0.62 2.29 -8.79
C ALA A 193 2.07 2.72 -8.54
N ASN A 194 2.29 3.78 -7.76
CA ASN A 194 3.63 4.19 -7.33
C ASN A 194 4.29 3.11 -6.46
N LEU A 195 3.57 2.47 -5.54
CA LEU A 195 4.10 1.34 -4.75
C LEU A 195 4.52 0.16 -5.63
N ILE A 196 3.71 -0.19 -6.64
CA ILE A 196 4.07 -1.24 -7.60
C ILE A 196 5.35 -0.85 -8.36
N ARG A 197 5.49 0.43 -8.74
CA ARG A 197 6.70 0.92 -9.40
C ARG A 197 7.93 0.83 -8.49
N ILE A 198 7.81 1.21 -7.21
CA ILE A 198 8.89 1.08 -6.23
C ILE A 198 9.33 -0.38 -6.11
N ARG A 199 8.39 -1.34 -6.01
CA ARG A 199 8.72 -2.77 -5.96
C ARG A 199 9.51 -3.24 -7.18
N GLN A 200 9.13 -2.78 -8.37
CA GLN A 200 9.86 -3.10 -9.61
C GLN A 200 11.28 -2.53 -9.57
N LEU A 201 11.44 -1.27 -9.16
CA LEU A 201 12.75 -0.63 -9.04
C LEU A 201 13.65 -1.34 -8.03
N CYS A 202 13.13 -1.75 -6.88
CA CYS A 202 13.89 -2.52 -5.90
C CYS A 202 14.39 -3.85 -6.48
N ARG A 203 13.55 -4.58 -7.23
CA ARG A 203 13.97 -5.84 -7.89
C ARG A 203 15.04 -5.62 -8.95
N TRP A 204 14.96 -4.51 -9.69
CA TRP A 204 16.00 -4.17 -10.67
C TRP A 204 17.31 -3.81 -9.98
N ASN A 205 17.26 -3.05 -8.89
CA ASN A 205 18.43 -2.72 -8.10
C ASN A 205 19.07 -3.94 -7.46
N ASP A 206 18.28 -4.90 -7.00
CA ASP A 206 18.74 -6.18 -6.46
C ASP A 206 19.57 -6.97 -7.49
N ASN A 207 19.03 -7.08 -8.72
CA ASN A 207 19.76 -7.68 -9.83
C ASN A 207 21.04 -6.91 -10.22
N ASN A 208 21.03 -5.58 -10.11
CA ASN A 208 22.21 -4.77 -10.36
C ASN A 208 23.29 -4.97 -9.28
N LEU A 209 22.90 -5.06 -8.00
CA LEU A 209 23.82 -5.37 -6.90
C LEU A 209 24.49 -6.73 -7.10
N TYR A 210 23.71 -7.76 -7.45
CA TYR A 210 24.23 -9.09 -7.75
C TYR A 210 25.27 -9.06 -8.90
N GLN A 211 24.96 -8.34 -9.99
CA GLN A 211 25.91 -8.18 -11.11
C GLN A 211 27.18 -7.42 -10.71
N MET A 212 27.06 -6.38 -9.88
CA MET A 212 28.23 -5.63 -9.39
C MET A 212 29.14 -6.50 -8.54
N ALA A 213 28.57 -7.23 -7.58
CA ALA A 213 29.32 -8.13 -6.71
C ALA A 213 30.02 -9.24 -7.52
N GLY A 214 29.32 -9.86 -8.47
CA GLY A 214 29.88 -10.88 -9.35
C GLY A 214 31.06 -10.38 -10.19
N ARG A 215 30.92 -9.21 -10.84
CA ARG A 215 32.00 -8.63 -11.67
C ARG A 215 33.25 -8.28 -10.86
N ILE A 216 33.08 -7.77 -9.64
CA ILE A 216 34.22 -7.47 -8.75
C ILE A 216 34.93 -8.76 -8.38
N GLN A 217 34.18 -9.80 -8.03
CA GLN A 217 34.75 -11.11 -7.68
C GLN A 217 35.50 -11.74 -8.86
N GLU A 218 34.89 -11.77 -10.05
CA GLU A 218 35.53 -12.24 -11.29
C GLU A 218 36.83 -11.49 -11.59
N PHE A 219 36.85 -10.16 -11.40
CA PHE A 219 38.06 -9.36 -11.59
C PHE A 219 39.16 -9.74 -10.60
N LYS A 220 38.83 -9.93 -9.31
CA LYS A 220 39.79 -10.35 -8.28
C LYS A 220 40.38 -11.73 -8.58
N GLU A 221 39.54 -12.68 -9.00
CA GLU A 221 39.96 -14.04 -9.35
C GLU A 221 40.85 -14.07 -10.61
N GLY A 222 40.55 -13.23 -11.60
CA GLY A 222 41.35 -13.10 -12.83
C GLY A 222 42.64 -12.29 -12.67
N ASN A 223 42.79 -11.54 -11.58
CA ASN A 223 43.94 -10.65 -11.32
C ASN A 223 44.41 -10.80 -9.85
N PRO A 224 44.91 -11.98 -9.45
CA PRO A 224 45.39 -12.17 -8.08
C PRO A 224 46.57 -11.24 -7.82
N LEU A 225 46.50 -10.50 -6.71
CA LEU A 225 47.61 -9.69 -6.24
C LEU A 225 48.74 -10.62 -5.77
N ILE A 226 49.95 -10.42 -6.31
CA ILE A 226 51.19 -11.15 -5.96
C ILE A 226 51.81 -10.55 -4.69
#